data_AF-A0A917T2Z1-F1
#
_entry.id   AF-A0A917T2Z1-F1
#
_cell.length_a   1.000
_cell.length_b   1.000
_cell.length_c   1.000
_cell.angle_alpha   90.00
_cell.angle_beta   90.00
_cell.angle_gamma   90.00
#
_symmetry.space_group_name_H-M   'P 1'
#
loop_
_entity.id
_entity.type
_entity.pdbx_description
1 polymer ?
#
loop_
_entity_poly.entity_id
_entity_poly.type
_entity_poly.pdbx_seq_one_letter_code
_entity_poly.pdbx_strand_id
1 'polypeptide(L)'
;MPAECAIDDCGVLAIGRCRECGRAFCMSHQAHNEVTGEGHAALCLPCLGRRRRPRPTDDTQADRDRRWLSSGQAALDLYAAGVAPLPIVEHRSRFVPSRLGRRREEIHEVEVGALWVVGKFAWTEMQEIPETRGWTTGLLAHPAGGYPVQMIARAVARCRVSEGVATLVRDAAYGDSWTQLERAEIPKIVAAVKELISGNRG
;
A
#
# COMPACT_ATOMS: atom_id res chain seq x y z
N MET A 1 31.05 15.52 -38.80
CA MET A 1 29.72 14.90 -38.98
C MET A 1 29.04 14.88 -37.63
N PRO A 2 27.77 15.31 -37.51
CA PRO A 2 27.04 15.18 -36.25
C PRO A 2 26.91 13.69 -35.90
N ALA A 3 27.06 13.36 -34.62
CA ALA A 3 26.95 11.97 -34.17
C ALA A 3 25.48 11.54 -34.14
N GLU A 4 25.19 10.31 -34.53
CA GLU A 4 23.87 9.70 -34.39
C GLU A 4 23.68 9.06 -33.02
N CYS A 5 22.43 8.98 -32.57
CA CYS A 5 22.04 8.30 -31.35
C CYS A 5 22.32 6.79 -31.46
N ALA A 6 23.06 6.25 -30.50
CA ALA A 6 23.48 4.85 -30.46
C ALA A 6 22.61 4.02 -29.48
N ILE A 7 21.34 4.38 -29.35
CA ILE A 7 20.35 3.72 -28.49
C ILE A 7 19.24 3.23 -29.39
N ASP A 8 19.02 1.91 -29.36
CA ASP A 8 18.00 1.19 -30.11
C ASP A 8 17.99 1.52 -31.61
N ASP A 9 19.18 1.81 -32.16
CA ASP A 9 19.41 2.18 -33.56
C ASP A 9 18.45 3.23 -34.12
N CYS A 10 18.06 4.22 -33.28
CA CYS A 10 17.00 5.15 -33.68
C CYS A 10 17.39 6.17 -34.76
N GLY A 11 18.67 6.27 -35.14
CA GLY A 11 19.16 7.09 -36.26
C GLY A 11 19.01 8.61 -36.11
N VAL A 12 18.47 9.10 -34.99
CA VAL A 12 18.29 10.53 -34.72
C VAL A 12 19.63 11.18 -34.33
N LEU A 13 19.84 12.45 -34.71
CA LEU A 13 21.01 13.21 -34.28
C LEU A 13 21.12 13.27 -32.75
N ALA A 14 22.31 12.99 -32.23
CA ALA A 14 22.58 13.01 -30.81
C ALA A 14 22.75 14.45 -30.28
N ILE A 15 22.26 14.68 -29.07
CA ILE A 15 22.41 15.94 -28.33
C ILE A 15 23.49 15.86 -27.25
N GLY A 16 23.95 14.65 -26.90
CA GLY A 16 24.93 14.43 -25.85
C GLY A 16 25.43 12.99 -25.79
N ARG A 17 26.33 12.73 -24.84
CA ARG A 17 26.85 11.39 -24.53
C ARG A 17 26.59 11.05 -23.08
N CYS A 18 26.16 9.82 -22.83
CA CYS A 18 25.91 9.36 -21.48
C CYS A 18 27.23 9.20 -20.73
N ARG A 19 27.37 9.84 -19.58
CA ARG A 19 28.58 9.77 -18.74
C ARG A 19 28.90 8.36 -18.23
N GLU A 20 27.91 7.46 -18.22
CA GLU A 20 28.08 6.10 -17.69
C GLU A 20 28.46 5.07 -18.75
N CYS A 21 27.78 5.08 -19.90
CA CYS A 21 27.99 4.08 -20.94
C CYS A 21 28.69 4.62 -22.18
N GLY A 22 28.99 5.92 -22.24
CA GLY A 22 29.66 6.60 -23.35
C GLY A 22 28.84 6.74 -24.64
N ARG A 23 27.67 6.08 -24.73
CA ARG A 23 26.79 6.09 -25.91
C ARG A 23 26.22 7.48 -26.14
N ALA A 24 26.16 7.87 -27.40
CA ALA A 24 25.48 9.09 -27.84
C ALA A 24 23.95 8.89 -27.73
N PHE A 25 23.22 9.92 -27.30
CA PHE A 25 21.76 9.88 -27.14
C PHE A 25 21.09 11.12 -27.74
N CYS A 26 19.88 10.97 -28.29
CA CYS A 26 19.02 12.06 -28.74
C CYS A 26 18.11 12.55 -27.60
N MET A 27 17.32 13.61 -27.84
CA MET A 27 16.40 14.18 -26.85
C MET A 27 15.41 13.14 -26.29
N SER A 28 14.84 12.28 -27.14
CA SER A 28 13.90 11.23 -26.70
C SER A 28 14.57 10.14 -25.86
N HIS A 29 15.88 9.95 -25.98
CA HIS A 29 16.65 8.99 -25.19
C HIS A 29 17.43 9.65 -24.05
N GLN A 30 17.23 10.95 -23.83
CA GLN A 30 17.75 11.65 -22.66
C GLN A 30 16.97 11.21 -21.43
N ALA A 31 17.68 10.96 -20.33
CA ALA A 31 17.04 10.65 -19.06
C ALA A 31 16.35 11.92 -18.51
N HIS A 32 15.15 11.80 -17.94
CA HIS A 32 14.42 12.92 -17.34
C HIS A 32 14.19 12.69 -15.84
N ASN A 33 14.19 13.80 -15.08
CA ASN A 33 13.68 13.81 -13.72
C ASN A 33 12.16 13.67 -13.75
N GLU A 34 11.60 12.65 -13.09
CA GLU A 34 10.15 12.40 -13.06
C GLU A 34 9.35 13.47 -12.30
N VAL A 35 10.01 14.19 -11.39
CA VAL A 35 9.38 15.22 -10.56
C VAL A 35 9.36 16.57 -11.26
N THR A 36 10.47 16.94 -11.93
CA THR A 36 10.62 18.27 -12.55
C THR A 36 10.48 18.26 -14.08
N GLY A 37 10.52 17.08 -14.71
CA GLY A 37 10.54 16.93 -16.18
C GLY A 37 11.87 17.29 -16.84
N GLU A 38 12.81 17.87 -16.10
CA GLU A 38 14.09 18.34 -16.62
C GLU A 38 14.98 17.18 -17.09
N GLY A 39 15.59 17.35 -18.27
CA GLY A 39 16.54 16.40 -18.82
C GLY A 39 17.86 16.38 -18.05
N HIS A 40 18.35 15.18 -17.73
CA HIS A 40 19.70 14.99 -17.22
C HIS A 40 20.70 15.16 -18.37
N ALA A 41 21.46 16.26 -18.38
CA ALA A 41 22.35 16.65 -19.48
C ALA A 41 23.37 15.59 -19.92
N ALA A 42 23.72 14.64 -19.05
CA ALA A 42 24.75 13.63 -19.32
C ALA A 42 24.30 12.19 -19.00
N LEU A 43 23.01 11.88 -19.07
CA LEU A 43 22.49 10.55 -18.74
C LEU A 43 21.45 10.11 -19.77
N CYS A 44 21.53 8.87 -20.25
CA CYS A 44 20.54 8.28 -21.14
C CYS A 44 19.49 7.46 -20.40
N LEU A 45 18.29 7.31 -20.98
CA LEU A 45 17.18 6.54 -20.41
C LEU A 45 17.57 5.11 -20.00
N PRO A 46 18.31 4.31 -20.80
CA PRO A 46 18.72 2.96 -20.40
C PRO A 46 19.59 2.94 -19.13
N CYS A 47 20.46 3.94 -18.96
CA CYS A 47 21.30 4.08 -17.77
C CYS A 47 20.50 4.51 -16.54
N LEU A 48 19.56 5.45 -16.69
CA LEU A 48 18.62 5.79 -15.63
C LEU A 48 17.78 4.57 -15.22
N GLY A 49 17.31 3.80 -16.20
CA GLY A 49 16.61 2.53 -15.98
C GLY A 49 17.46 1.54 -15.19
N ARG A 50 18.76 1.41 -15.47
CA ARG A 50 19.69 0.59 -14.66
C ARG A 50 19.91 1.12 -13.24
N ARG A 51 19.97 2.44 -13.06
CA ARG A 51 20.06 3.08 -11.73
C ARG A 51 18.79 2.87 -10.90
N ARG A 52 17.63 2.90 -11.56
CA ARG A 52 16.31 2.72 -10.96
C ARG A 52 15.93 1.26 -10.80
N ARG A 53 16.50 0.37 -11.62
CA ARG A 53 16.39 -1.07 -11.41
C ARG A 53 16.95 -1.31 -10.03
N PRO A 54 16.14 -1.77 -9.07
CA PRO A 54 16.66 -2.18 -7.79
C PRO A 54 17.82 -3.14 -8.11
N ARG A 55 18.98 -2.94 -7.48
CA ARG A 55 19.95 -4.03 -7.34
C ARG A 55 19.14 -5.27 -6.93
N PRO A 56 19.48 -6.51 -7.34
CA PRO A 56 19.02 -7.66 -6.58
C PRO A 56 19.57 -7.45 -5.17
N THR A 57 18.79 -6.78 -4.34
CA THR A 57 18.97 -6.73 -2.92
C THR A 57 18.87 -8.18 -2.50
N ASP A 58 19.76 -8.64 -1.63
CA ASP A 58 19.43 -9.73 -0.74
C ASP A 58 18.07 -9.37 -0.17
N ASP A 59 17.01 -9.96 -0.71
CA ASP A 59 15.65 -9.70 -0.30
C ASP A 59 15.63 -10.06 1.18
N THR A 60 15.66 -9.02 2.03
CA THR A 60 15.69 -9.26 3.46
C THR A 60 14.39 -9.98 3.81
N GLN A 61 14.42 -10.82 4.84
CA GLN A 61 13.19 -11.50 5.26
C GLN A 61 12.06 -10.48 5.50
N ALA A 62 12.40 -9.30 6.03
CA ALA A 62 11.47 -8.20 6.23
C ALA A 62 10.85 -7.68 4.92
N ASP A 63 11.61 -7.57 3.82
CA ASP A 63 11.08 -7.11 2.53
C ASP A 63 10.19 -8.16 1.86
N ARG A 64 10.48 -9.45 2.07
CA ARG A 64 9.61 -10.55 1.63
C ARG A 64 8.31 -10.58 2.42
N ASP A 65 8.41 -10.48 3.74
CA ASP A 65 7.28 -10.47 4.67
C ASP A 65 6.35 -9.28 4.38
N ARG A 66 6.91 -8.10 4.19
CA ARG A 66 6.16 -6.91 3.78
C ARG A 66 5.45 -7.11 2.45
N ARG A 67 6.16 -7.64 1.44
CA ARG A 67 5.57 -7.92 0.11
C ARG A 67 4.44 -8.93 0.19
N TRP A 68 4.59 -10.00 0.98
CA TRP A 68 3.58 -11.03 1.16
C TRP A 68 2.28 -10.48 1.78
N LEU A 69 2.40 -9.57 2.75
CA LEU A 69 1.26 -8.84 3.30
C LEU A 69 0.65 -7.88 2.27
N SER A 70 1.47 -7.04 1.62
CA SER A 70 0.98 -5.97 0.75
C SER A 70 0.46 -6.44 -0.62
N SER A 71 0.90 -7.61 -1.10
CA SER A 71 0.47 -8.15 -2.40
C SER A 71 -0.92 -8.79 -2.37
N GLY A 72 -1.50 -8.99 -1.18
CA GLY A 72 -2.72 -9.76 -0.99
C GLY A 72 -2.50 -11.28 -0.91
N GLN A 73 -1.26 -11.76 -1.05
CA GLN A 73 -0.97 -13.21 -0.95
C GLN A 73 -1.35 -13.77 0.42
N ALA A 74 -1.09 -13.03 1.51
CA ALA A 74 -1.50 -13.43 2.85
C ALA A 74 -3.02 -13.65 2.98
N ALA A 75 -3.83 -12.83 2.30
CA ALA A 75 -5.28 -12.99 2.28
C ALA A 75 -5.72 -14.25 1.51
N LEU A 76 -5.07 -14.53 0.37
CA LEU A 76 -5.32 -15.76 -0.40
C LEU A 76 -4.96 -17.01 0.41
N ASP A 77 -3.85 -16.97 1.16
CA ASP A 77 -3.40 -18.09 1.99
C ASP A 77 -4.37 -18.35 3.15
N LEU A 78 -4.92 -17.30 3.77
CA LEU A 78 -5.97 -17.41 4.80
C LEU A 78 -7.28 -18.00 4.25
N TYR A 79 -7.71 -17.55 3.05
CA TYR A 79 -8.85 -18.14 2.36
C TYR A 79 -8.65 -19.61 2.05
N ALA A 80 -7.48 -19.97 1.50
CA ALA A 80 -7.15 -21.36 1.18
C ALA A 80 -7.08 -22.25 2.42
N ALA A 81 -6.74 -21.66 3.57
CA ALA A 81 -6.75 -22.34 4.87
C ALA A 81 -8.16 -22.42 5.50
N GLY A 82 -9.19 -21.85 4.88
CA GLY A 82 -10.57 -21.87 5.39
C GLY A 82 -10.81 -20.96 6.60
N VAL A 83 -9.93 -19.99 6.86
CA VAL A 83 -10.08 -19.08 8.00
C VAL A 83 -11.18 -18.07 7.68
N ALA A 84 -12.25 -18.06 8.46
CA ALA A 84 -13.37 -17.15 8.25
C ALA A 84 -13.01 -15.70 8.62
N PRO A 85 -13.21 -14.71 7.73
CA PRO A 85 -13.04 -13.31 8.08
C PRO A 85 -14.27 -12.78 8.84
N LEU A 86 -14.06 -11.72 9.63
CA LEU A 86 -15.11 -10.96 10.31
C LEU A 86 -15.65 -9.87 9.38
N PRO A 87 -16.98 -9.63 9.36
CA PRO A 87 -17.57 -8.56 8.56
C PRO A 87 -17.11 -7.19 9.09
N ILE A 88 -16.90 -6.27 8.15
CA ILE A 88 -16.60 -4.87 8.43
C ILE A 88 -17.88 -4.07 8.26
N VAL A 89 -18.28 -3.38 9.32
CA VAL A 89 -19.42 -2.46 9.31
C VAL A 89 -18.96 -1.01 9.37
N GLU A 90 -19.57 -0.17 8.55
CA GLU A 90 -19.41 1.28 8.55
C GLU A 90 -20.68 1.95 9.07
N HIS A 91 -20.53 2.80 10.07
CA HIS A 91 -21.63 3.59 10.61
C HIS A 91 -21.73 4.87 9.79
N ARG A 92 -22.78 4.97 8.96
CA ARG A 92 -23.06 6.17 8.17
C ARG A 92 -24.20 6.92 8.82
N SER A 93 -23.97 8.19 9.16
CA SER A 93 -25.06 9.06 9.59
C SER A 93 -25.62 9.86 8.42
N ARG A 94 -26.94 9.95 8.35
CA ARG A 94 -27.67 10.80 7.40
C ARG A 94 -28.64 11.67 8.16
N PHE A 95 -28.60 12.97 7.91
CA PHE A 95 -29.62 13.88 8.39
C PHE A 95 -30.86 13.79 7.50
N VAL A 96 -31.98 13.36 8.07
CA VAL A 96 -33.27 13.30 7.39
C VAL A 96 -34.22 14.38 7.93
N PRO A 97 -35.05 14.99 7.08
CA PRO A 97 -36.04 15.96 7.52
C PRO A 97 -37.11 15.25 8.37
N SER A 98 -37.36 15.74 9.59
CA SER A 98 -38.50 15.28 10.40
C SER A 98 -39.75 16.11 10.12
N ARG A 99 -40.93 15.54 10.39
CA ARG A 99 -42.24 16.20 10.24
C ARG A 99 -42.39 17.49 11.07
N LEU A 100 -41.52 17.73 12.05
CA LEU A 100 -41.53 18.92 12.92
C LEU A 100 -40.45 19.95 12.54
N GLY A 101 -39.87 19.87 11.35
CA GLY A 101 -38.86 20.83 10.84
C GLY A 101 -37.46 20.68 11.46
N ARG A 102 -37.30 19.84 12.48
CA ARG A 102 -35.99 19.48 13.04
C ARG A 102 -35.31 18.41 12.17
N ARG A 103 -34.00 18.52 11.94
CA ARG A 103 -33.22 17.45 11.32
C ARG A 103 -33.04 16.32 12.33
N ARG A 104 -33.37 15.10 11.95
CA ARG A 104 -33.06 13.89 12.72
C ARG A 104 -31.83 13.24 12.10
N GLU A 105 -30.86 12.86 12.91
CA GLU A 105 -29.77 11.99 12.47
C GLU A 105 -30.25 10.55 12.49
N GLU A 106 -30.18 9.87 11.35
CA GLU A 106 -30.35 8.42 11.24
C GLU A 106 -28.99 7.78 11.00
N ILE A 107 -28.64 6.81 11.84
CA ILE A 107 -27.42 6.02 11.71
C ILE A 107 -27.80 4.73 10.99
N HIS A 108 -27.13 4.47 9.87
CA HIS A 108 -27.26 3.25 9.08
C HIS A 108 -25.93 2.50 9.18
N GLU A 109 -25.99 1.24 9.62
CA GLU A 109 -24.85 0.33 9.54
C GLU A 109 -24.85 -0.33 8.17
N VAL A 110 -23.73 -0.19 7.46
CA VAL A 110 -23.54 -0.79 6.14
C VAL A 110 -22.37 -1.75 6.22
N GLU A 111 -22.59 -3.02 5.88
CA GLU A 111 -21.49 -3.96 5.67
C GLU A 111 -20.73 -3.54 4.41
N VAL A 112 -19.43 -3.29 4.58
CA VAL A 112 -18.57 -2.72 3.54
C VAL A 112 -17.42 -3.65 3.15
N GLY A 113 -17.26 -4.78 3.83
CA GLY A 113 -16.21 -5.76 3.52
C GLY A 113 -16.00 -6.76 4.64
N ALA A 114 -14.84 -7.40 4.66
CA ALA A 114 -14.45 -8.31 5.73
C ALA A 114 -12.94 -8.20 6.02
N LEU A 115 -12.51 -8.63 7.21
CA LEU A 115 -11.10 -8.71 7.60
C LEU A 115 -10.83 -9.89 8.53
N TRP A 116 -9.59 -10.34 8.60
CA TRP A 116 -9.13 -11.22 9.67
C TRP A 116 -8.50 -10.39 10.77
N VAL A 117 -8.91 -10.60 12.02
CA VAL A 117 -8.26 -9.98 13.17
C VAL A 117 -6.96 -10.72 13.44
N VAL A 118 -5.84 -10.03 13.29
CA VAL A 118 -4.51 -10.63 13.41
C VAL A 118 -3.96 -10.52 14.83
N GLY A 119 -4.32 -9.46 15.56
CA GLY A 119 -3.85 -9.26 16.94
C GLY A 119 -3.74 -7.78 17.31
N LYS A 120 -2.96 -7.48 18.36
CA LYS A 120 -2.67 -6.10 18.78
C LYS A 120 -1.21 -5.74 18.50
N PHE A 121 -0.98 -4.64 17.80
CA PHE A 121 0.36 -4.20 17.37
C PHE A 121 0.54 -2.70 17.60
N ALA A 122 1.78 -2.24 17.60
CA ALA A 122 2.12 -0.84 17.81
C ALA A 122 1.92 0.02 16.55
N TRP A 123 1.22 1.15 16.70
CA TRP A 123 1.02 2.15 15.66
C TRP A 123 1.36 3.53 16.20
N THR A 124 2.08 4.31 15.40
CA THR A 124 2.42 5.70 15.65
C THR A 124 1.46 6.62 14.93
N GLU A 125 0.70 7.38 15.72
CA GLU A 125 -0.27 8.33 15.21
C GLU A 125 0.39 9.70 15.01
N MET A 126 0.29 10.21 13.79
CA MET A 126 0.86 11.51 13.41
C MET A 126 -0.10 12.63 13.81
N GLN A 127 -0.04 13.04 15.08
CA GLN A 127 -0.68 14.25 15.60
C GLN A 127 0.36 15.39 15.74
N GLU A 128 0.03 16.48 16.44
CA GLU A 128 1.00 17.54 16.78
C GLU A 128 2.21 16.98 17.54
N ILE A 129 2.01 15.93 18.34
CA ILE A 129 3.04 15.12 18.97
C ILE A 129 2.83 13.67 18.52
N PRO A 130 3.81 13.02 17.89
CA PRO A 130 3.69 11.61 17.51
C PRO A 130 3.52 10.72 18.73
N GLU A 131 2.46 9.91 18.75
CA GLU A 131 2.17 8.98 19.85
C GLU A 131 2.08 7.53 19.35
N THR A 132 2.90 6.65 19.94
CA THR A 132 2.86 5.21 19.66
C THR A 132 1.97 4.49 20.67
N ARG A 133 0.98 3.73 20.18
CA ARG A 133 0.06 2.95 21.01
C ARG A 133 -0.32 1.62 20.38
N GLY A 134 -0.74 0.67 21.23
CA GLY A 134 -1.23 -0.64 20.81
C GLY A 134 -2.66 -0.58 20.26
N TRP A 135 -2.87 -1.16 19.08
CA TRP A 135 -4.17 -1.23 18.41
C TRP A 135 -4.48 -2.62 17.91
N THR A 136 -5.77 -2.97 17.90
CA THR A 136 -6.23 -4.15 17.18
C THR A 136 -6.03 -3.93 15.68
N THR A 137 -5.34 -4.87 15.05
CA THR A 137 -4.95 -4.83 13.66
C THR A 137 -5.67 -5.95 12.91
N GLY A 138 -6.27 -5.60 11.78
CA GLY A 138 -6.88 -6.53 10.85
C GLY A 138 -6.11 -6.60 9.53
N LEU A 139 -6.15 -7.77 8.89
CA LEU A 139 -5.79 -7.95 7.49
C LEU A 139 -7.07 -7.92 6.65
N LEU A 140 -7.18 -6.99 5.70
CA LEU A 140 -8.38 -6.87 4.87
C LEU A 140 -8.54 -8.12 3.98
N ALA A 141 -9.75 -8.68 3.99
CA ALA A 141 -10.14 -9.73 3.06
C ALA A 141 -10.43 -9.08 1.70
N HIS A 142 -10.03 -9.75 0.60
CA HIS A 142 -10.19 -9.22 -0.75
C HIS A 142 -11.63 -8.73 -0.94
N PRO A 143 -11.87 -7.47 -1.37
CA PRO A 143 -13.20 -6.93 -1.34
C PRO A 143 -14.03 -7.55 -2.44
N ALA A 144 -15.03 -8.33 -2.05
CA ALA A 144 -16.14 -8.70 -2.92
C ALA A 144 -17.21 -7.58 -2.99
N GLY A 145 -17.00 -6.42 -2.36
CA GLY A 145 -18.00 -5.35 -2.29
C GLY A 145 -17.40 -3.95 -2.19
N GLY A 146 -17.52 -3.17 -3.27
CA GLY A 146 -17.71 -1.71 -3.23
C GLY A 146 -16.58 -0.78 -2.74
N TYR A 147 -15.54 -1.25 -2.03
CA TYR A 147 -14.42 -0.36 -1.70
C TYR A 147 -13.65 0.00 -2.98
N PRO A 148 -13.39 1.29 -3.25
CA PRO A 148 -12.50 1.66 -4.33
C PRO A 148 -11.15 1.00 -4.08
N VAL A 149 -10.67 0.24 -5.08
CA VAL A 149 -9.38 -0.49 -5.08
C VAL A 149 -8.20 0.41 -4.66
N GLN A 150 -8.38 1.72 -4.78
CA GLN A 150 -7.44 2.76 -4.40
C GLN A 150 -7.24 2.89 -2.88
N MET A 151 -8.16 2.40 -2.04
CA MET A 151 -7.96 2.25 -0.58
C MET A 151 -7.26 0.93 -0.20
N ILE A 152 -7.11 -0.02 -1.15
CA ILE A 152 -6.52 -1.36 -0.95
C ILE A 152 -4.98 -1.34 -1.03
N ALA A 153 -4.36 -0.15 -1.06
CA ALA A 153 -2.93 -0.06 -0.70
C ALA A 153 -2.67 -0.51 0.76
N ARG A 154 -3.73 -0.73 1.55
CA ARG A 154 -3.71 -0.98 3.00
C ARG A 154 -4.15 -2.41 3.33
N ALA A 155 -3.34 -3.41 2.98
CA ALA A 155 -3.63 -4.80 3.37
C ALA A 155 -3.79 -4.96 4.89
N VAL A 156 -3.13 -4.10 5.68
CA VAL A 156 -3.15 -4.07 7.14
C VAL A 156 -3.82 -2.77 7.61
N ALA A 157 -4.79 -2.87 8.52
CA ALA A 157 -5.55 -1.73 9.02
C ALA A 157 -5.81 -1.79 10.53
N ARG A 158 -5.93 -0.62 11.16
CA ARG A 158 -6.45 -0.50 12.52
C ARG A 158 -7.95 -0.76 12.52
N CYS A 159 -8.43 -1.53 13.48
CA CYS A 159 -9.85 -1.78 13.65
C CYS A 159 -10.25 -1.82 15.13
N ARG A 160 -11.55 -1.72 15.38
CA ARG A 160 -12.20 -2.09 16.63
C ARG A 160 -13.06 -3.31 16.36
N VAL A 161 -13.16 -4.19 17.35
CA VAL A 161 -13.98 -5.39 17.27
C VAL A 161 -14.99 -5.31 18.40
N SER A 162 -16.27 -5.45 18.06
CA SER A 162 -17.38 -5.47 19.00
C SER A 162 -18.43 -6.45 18.49
N GLU A 163 -18.99 -7.29 19.34
CA GLU A 163 -20.13 -8.16 18.99
C GLU A 163 -19.95 -8.99 17.70
N GLY A 164 -18.73 -9.43 17.40
CA GLY A 164 -18.44 -10.22 16.19
C GLY A 164 -18.40 -9.42 14.88
N VAL A 165 -18.43 -8.09 14.95
CA VAL A 165 -18.21 -7.21 13.80
C VAL A 165 -16.95 -6.36 14.00
N ALA A 166 -16.30 -6.00 12.89
CA ALA A 166 -15.16 -5.11 12.88
C ALA A 166 -15.55 -3.72 12.35
N THR A 167 -15.00 -2.67 12.95
CA THR A 167 -15.12 -1.30 12.45
C THR A 167 -13.73 -0.77 12.17
N LEU A 168 -13.47 -0.31 10.94
CA LEU A 168 -12.19 0.30 10.59
C LEU A 168 -12.02 1.62 11.33
N VAL A 169 -10.85 1.81 11.93
CA VAL A 169 -10.47 3.13 12.45
C VAL A 169 -9.94 3.92 11.26
N ARG A 170 -10.68 4.94 10.84
CA ARG A 170 -10.22 5.82 9.76
C ARG A 170 -8.97 6.54 10.24
N ASP A 171 -7.84 6.25 9.61
CA ASP A 171 -6.63 7.05 9.79
C ASP A 171 -6.92 8.49 9.33
N ALA A 172 -6.42 9.48 10.06
CA ALA A 172 -6.52 10.88 9.66
C ALA A 172 -5.96 11.07 8.23
N ALA A 173 -6.35 12.16 7.56
CA ALA A 173 -5.91 12.47 6.19
C ALA A 173 -4.38 12.56 6.03
N TYR A 174 -3.64 12.63 7.14
CA TYR A 174 -2.19 12.70 7.20
C TYR A 174 -1.56 11.30 7.26
N GLY A 175 -1.23 10.77 6.08
CA GLY A 175 -0.32 9.62 5.92
C GLY A 175 -0.97 8.32 5.44
N ASP A 176 -0.17 7.48 4.78
CA ASP A 176 -0.54 6.10 4.51
C ASP A 176 -0.46 5.30 5.82
N SER A 177 -1.46 4.45 6.08
CA SER A 177 -1.50 3.49 7.20
C SER A 177 -0.17 2.74 7.42
N TRP A 178 0.56 2.39 6.36
CA TRP A 178 1.86 1.72 6.46
C TRP A 178 2.96 2.60 7.06
N THR A 179 2.83 3.93 6.95
CA THR A 179 3.78 4.86 7.55
C THR A 179 3.53 5.05 9.05
N GLN A 180 2.32 4.75 9.51
CA GLN A 180 1.94 4.79 10.92
C GLN A 180 2.18 3.46 11.63
N LEU A 181 2.10 2.33 10.92
CA LEU A 181 2.47 1.03 11.48
C LEU A 181 3.98 0.98 11.74
N GLU A 182 4.36 0.62 12.97
CA GLU A 182 5.77 0.45 13.32
C GLU A 182 6.40 -0.67 12.48
N ARG A 183 7.50 -0.36 11.78
CA ARG A 183 8.17 -1.35 10.90
C ARG A 183 8.60 -2.61 11.66
N ALA A 184 8.93 -2.46 12.94
CA ALA A 184 9.30 -3.57 13.83
C ALA A 184 8.14 -4.56 14.10
N GLU A 185 6.90 -4.17 13.82
CA GLU A 185 5.71 -5.02 14.03
C GLU A 185 5.41 -5.92 12.83
N ILE A 186 5.94 -5.61 11.64
CA ILE A 186 5.70 -6.40 10.41
C ILE A 186 6.01 -7.89 10.59
N PRO A 187 7.17 -8.30 11.14
CA PRO A 187 7.46 -9.73 11.34
C PRO A 187 6.49 -10.40 12.31
N LYS A 188 6.01 -9.66 13.33
CA LYS A 188 5.06 -10.17 14.32
C LYS A 188 3.67 -10.39 13.70
N ILE A 189 3.24 -9.46 12.84
CA ILE A 189 2.00 -9.61 12.06
C ILE A 189 2.09 -10.84 11.16
N VAL A 190 3.22 -11.02 10.46
CA VAL A 190 3.44 -12.21 9.63
C VAL A 190 3.37 -13.50 10.44
N ALA A 191 4.01 -13.54 11.62
CA ALA A 191 3.94 -14.70 12.50
C ALA A 191 2.50 -15.01 12.92
N ALA A 192 1.74 -14.00 13.33
CA ALA A 192 0.34 -14.15 13.73
C ALA A 192 -0.56 -14.63 12.57
N VAL A 193 -0.38 -14.13 11.34
CA VAL A 193 -1.12 -14.64 10.18
C VAL A 193 -0.79 -16.11 9.90
N LYS A 194 0.49 -16.49 9.98
CA LYS A 194 0.91 -17.89 9.79
C LYS A 194 0.35 -18.82 10.87
N GLU A 195 0.21 -18.33 12.09
CA GLU A 195 -0.43 -19.05 13.20
C GLU A 195 -1.91 -19.29 12.91
N LEU A 196 -2.66 -18.26 12.46
CA LEU A 196 -4.06 -18.42 12.04
C LEU A 196 -4.22 -19.45 10.93
N ILE A 197 -3.35 -19.43 9.92
CA ILE A 197 -3.34 -20.41 8.83
C ILE A 197 -3.10 -21.83 9.35
N SER A 198 -2.17 -21.98 10.30
CA SER A 198 -1.77 -23.30 10.80
C SER A 198 -2.78 -23.89 11.79
N GLY A 199 -3.40 -23.04 12.63
CA GLY A 199 -4.38 -23.45 13.62
C GLY A 199 -5.70 -23.95 13.03
N ASN A 200 -6.03 -23.58 11.79
CA ASN A 200 -7.27 -23.97 11.12
C ASN A 200 -7.15 -25.23 10.24
N ARG A 201 -5.98 -25.90 10.26
CA ARG A 201 -5.74 -27.14 9.50
C ARG A 201 -5.96 -28.43 10.32
N GLY A 202 -6.37 -28.31 11.58
CA GLY A 202 -6.74 -29.43 12.45
C GLY A 202 -8.24 -29.61 12.51
#